data_AF-A0A644WCN2-F1
#
_entry.id   AF-A0A644WCN2-F1
#
_cell.length_a   1.000
_cell.length_b   1.000
_cell.length_c   1.000
_cell.angle_alpha   90.00
_cell.angle_beta   90.00
_cell.angle_gamma   90.00
#
_symmetry.space_group_name_H-M   'P 1'
#
loop_
_entity.id
_entity.type
_entity.pdbx_description
1 polymer ?
#
loop_
_entity_poly.entity_id
_entity_poly.type
_entity_poly.pdbx_seq_one_letter_code
_entity_poly.pdbx_strand_id
1 'polypeptide(L)'
;MKTIFYFLLSFFPLLFFAQDPIADKLYDQGVAAFNIEDYDAADSLFRLSAEMQPNMDVYYNLAIVKNRLGDQCESCNYLELAGIYGDSEAQKKFEKHCLKRDTIYYSNKNFYCQTEQKSVMIISGSGFTKEP
;
A
#
# COMPACT_ATOMS: atom_id res chain seq x y z
N MET A 1 32.16 -10.02 31.34
CA MET A 1 30.99 -9.15 31.04
C MET A 1 31.28 -8.08 29.98
N LYS A 2 32.49 -7.50 29.89
CA LYS A 2 32.83 -6.52 28.82
C LYS A 2 32.89 -7.13 27.41
N THR A 3 33.31 -8.39 27.29
CA THR A 3 33.41 -9.11 26.00
C THR A 3 32.07 -9.43 25.34
N ILE A 4 30.98 -9.57 26.10
CA ILE A 4 29.62 -9.79 25.58
C ILE A 4 29.08 -8.50 24.93
N PHE A 5 29.46 -7.33 25.45
CA PHE A 5 29.04 -6.03 24.91
C PHE A 5 29.66 -5.75 23.52
N TYR A 6 30.91 -6.20 23.29
CA TYR A 6 31.57 -6.05 21.98
C TYR A 6 31.02 -7.00 20.92
N PHE A 7 30.48 -8.16 21.30
CA PHE A 7 29.82 -9.08 20.36
C PHE A 7 28.47 -8.53 19.84
N LEU A 8 27.72 -7.81 20.68
CA LEU A 8 26.47 -7.14 20.27
C LEU A 8 26.71 -5.92 19.37
N LEU A 9 27.81 -5.18 19.58
CA LEU A 9 28.23 -4.07 18.70
C LEU A 9 28.78 -4.53 17.33
N SER A 10 29.28 -5.77 17.24
CA SER A 10 29.80 -6.37 16.00
C SER A 10 28.70 -6.89 15.06
N PHE A 11 27.54 -7.28 15.59
CA PHE A 11 26.40 -7.76 14.80
C PHE A 11 25.42 -6.65 14.38
N PHE A 12 25.62 -5.42 14.83
CA PHE A 12 24.74 -4.27 14.54
C PHE A 12 24.70 -3.79 13.07
N PRO A 13 25.71 -3.99 12.19
CA PRO A 13 25.61 -3.46 10.83
C PRO A 13 24.74 -4.30 9.87
N LEU A 14 24.05 -5.36 10.30
CA LEU A 14 23.18 -6.15 9.40
C LEU A 14 21.78 -5.56 9.16
N LEU A 15 21.49 -4.37 9.70
CA LEU A 15 20.26 -3.62 9.45
C LEU A 15 20.44 -2.51 8.41
N PHE A 16 21.41 -2.66 7.48
CA PHE A 16 21.43 -1.81 6.30
C PHE A 16 20.16 -2.09 5.50
N PHE A 17 19.19 -1.18 5.60
CA PHE A 17 18.07 -1.08 4.68
C PHE A 17 18.67 -0.99 3.28
N ALA A 18 18.60 -2.09 2.52
CA ALA A 18 18.98 -2.09 1.13
C ALA A 18 17.90 -1.29 0.38
N GLN A 19 18.09 0.03 0.28
CA GLN A 19 17.38 0.85 -0.70
C GLN A 19 17.89 0.45 -2.08
N ASP A 20 16.96 0.19 -3.01
CA ASP A 20 17.32 -0.12 -4.38
C ASP A 20 17.36 1.18 -5.18
N PRO A 21 18.56 1.66 -5.61
CA PRO A 21 18.68 2.93 -6.31
C PRO A 21 17.95 2.93 -7.67
N ILE A 22 17.66 1.76 -8.23
CA ILE A 22 16.84 1.64 -9.45
C ILE A 22 15.37 1.91 -9.11
N ALA A 23 14.89 1.44 -7.95
CA ALA A 23 13.54 1.72 -7.49
C ALA A 23 13.33 3.23 -7.27
N ASP A 24 14.26 3.90 -6.58
CA ASP A 24 14.18 5.35 -6.34
C ASP A 24 14.17 6.15 -7.65
N LYS A 25 15.02 5.75 -8.61
CA LYS A 25 15.05 6.37 -9.94
C LYS A 25 13.72 6.19 -10.69
N LEU A 26 13.12 5.00 -10.63
CA LEU A 26 11.83 4.73 -11.25
C LEU A 26 10.72 5.56 -10.59
N TYR A 27 10.75 5.68 -9.27
CA TYR A 27 9.83 6.54 -8.53
C TYR A 27 9.96 8.01 -8.96
N ASP A 28 11.17 8.56 -9.00
CA ASP A 28 11.41 9.93 -9.43
C ASP A 28 10.95 10.19 -10.86
N GLN A 29 11.18 9.23 -11.77
CA GLN A 29 10.67 9.29 -13.13
C GLN A 29 9.13 9.24 -13.16
N GLY A 30 8.50 8.43 -12.32
CA GLY A 30 7.05 8.38 -12.17
C GLY A 30 6.47 9.70 -11.68
N VAL A 31 7.13 10.36 -10.72
CA VAL A 31 6.76 11.71 -10.26
C VAL A 31 6.89 12.72 -11.39
N ALA A 32 7.97 12.68 -12.17
CA ALA A 32 8.16 13.57 -13.30
C ALA A 32 7.06 13.38 -14.37
N ALA A 33 6.72 12.13 -14.70
CA ALA A 33 5.63 11.79 -15.63
C ALA A 33 4.27 12.29 -15.10
N PHE A 34 3.99 12.08 -13.82
CA PHE A 34 2.77 12.58 -13.19
C PHE A 34 2.65 14.11 -13.27
N ASN A 35 3.74 14.83 -13.04
CA ASN A 35 3.78 16.29 -13.06
C ASN A 35 3.53 16.89 -14.46
N ILE A 36 3.77 16.12 -15.53
CA ILE A 36 3.43 16.50 -16.91
C ILE A 36 2.12 15.88 -17.37
N GLU A 37 1.33 15.33 -16.44
CA GLU A 37 0.03 14.68 -16.67
C GLU A 37 0.09 13.43 -17.58
N ASP A 38 1.27 12.83 -17.76
CA ASP A 38 1.44 11.53 -18.41
C ASP A 38 1.17 10.41 -17.40
N TYR A 39 -0.12 10.20 -17.11
CA TYR A 39 -0.55 9.27 -16.07
C TYR A 39 -0.32 7.80 -16.44
N ASP A 40 -0.32 7.44 -17.72
CA ASP A 40 -0.01 6.09 -18.19
C ASP A 40 1.47 5.74 -17.96
N ALA A 41 2.37 6.67 -18.27
CA ALA A 41 3.79 6.51 -17.97
C ALA A 41 4.05 6.49 -16.45
N ALA A 42 3.40 7.39 -15.69
CA ALA A 42 3.50 7.39 -14.24
C ALA A 42 3.04 6.07 -13.62
N ASP A 43 1.94 5.48 -14.09
CA ASP A 43 1.44 4.18 -13.64
C ASP A 43 2.47 3.08 -13.83
N SER A 44 3.03 3.00 -15.04
CA SER A 44 4.03 2.00 -15.39
C SER A 44 5.30 2.13 -14.55
N LEU A 45 5.80 3.35 -14.38
CA LEU A 45 7.03 3.64 -13.65
C LEU A 45 6.88 3.38 -12.15
N PHE A 46 5.78 3.81 -11.53
CA PHE A 46 5.53 3.53 -10.13
C PHE A 46 5.28 2.03 -9.89
N ARG A 47 4.61 1.32 -10.80
CA ARG A 47 4.47 -0.14 -10.67
C ARG A 47 5.82 -0.86 -10.71
N LEU A 48 6.70 -0.49 -11.63
CA LEU A 48 8.06 -1.03 -11.68
C LEU A 48 8.84 -0.69 -10.40
N SER A 49 8.70 0.53 -9.88
CA SER A 49 9.30 0.91 -8.59
C SER A 49 8.78 0.03 -7.44
N ALA A 50 7.48 -0.24 -7.38
CA ALA A 50 6.88 -1.10 -6.36
C ALA A 50 7.31 -2.56 -6.48
N GLU A 51 7.48 -3.07 -7.70
CA GLU A 51 8.00 -4.43 -7.96
C GLU A 51 9.44 -4.60 -7.45
N MET A 52 10.26 -3.55 -7.55
CA MET A 52 11.64 -3.53 -7.07
C MET A 52 11.73 -3.32 -5.55
N GLN A 53 11.04 -2.30 -5.05
CA GLN A 53 11.02 -1.96 -3.62
C GLN A 53 9.63 -1.47 -3.20
N PRO A 54 8.80 -2.36 -2.65
CA PRO A 54 7.52 -2.00 -2.07
C PRO A 54 7.67 -0.99 -0.93
N ASN A 55 6.99 0.15 -1.02
CA ASN A 55 6.89 1.11 0.08
C ASN A 55 5.57 1.89 0.03
N MET A 56 5.23 2.54 1.14
CA MET A 56 3.97 3.28 1.27
C MET A 56 3.82 4.45 0.28
N ASP A 57 4.89 5.19 -0.01
CA ASP A 57 4.85 6.37 -0.87
C ASP A 57 4.55 6.00 -2.33
N VAL A 58 5.17 4.91 -2.81
CA VAL A 58 4.92 4.38 -4.17
C VAL A 58 3.46 3.95 -4.30
N TYR A 59 2.91 3.24 -3.31
CA TYR A 59 1.51 2.82 -3.33
C TYR A 59 0.54 4.01 -3.24
N TYR A 60 0.84 5.02 -2.42
CA TYR A 60 0.01 6.21 -2.35
C TYR A 60 -0.02 6.96 -3.68
N ASN A 61 1.13 7.09 -4.35
CA ASN A 61 1.19 7.69 -5.68
C ASN A 61 0.46 6.87 -6.75
N LEU A 62 0.56 5.54 -6.71
CA LEU A 62 -0.24 4.66 -7.58
C LEU A 62 -1.74 4.88 -7.39
N ALA A 63 -2.21 5.04 -6.15
CA ALA A 63 -3.61 5.36 -5.90
C ALA A 63 -4.03 6.70 -6.52
N ILE A 64 -3.17 7.72 -6.47
CA ILE A 64 -3.45 9.01 -7.10
C ILE A 64 -3.50 8.86 -8.63
N VAL A 65 -2.53 8.16 -9.22
CA VAL A 65 -2.48 7.90 -10.67
C VAL A 65 -3.72 7.16 -11.14
N LYS A 66 -4.13 6.08 -10.46
CA LYS A 66 -5.33 5.32 -10.81
C LYS A 66 -6.59 6.17 -10.75
N ASN A 67 -6.72 7.06 -9.76
CA ASN A 67 -7.81 8.04 -9.74
C ASN A 67 -7.78 9.00 -10.94
N ARG A 68 -6.60 9.45 -11.38
CA ARG A 68 -6.45 10.31 -12.58
C ARG A 68 -6.82 9.57 -13.86
N LEU A 69 -6.52 8.28 -13.93
CA LEU A 69 -6.91 7.38 -15.02
C LEU A 69 -8.38 6.94 -14.95
N GLY A 70 -9.11 7.31 -13.89
CA GLY A 70 -10.51 6.94 -13.68
C GLY A 70 -10.72 5.52 -13.13
N ASP A 71 -9.65 4.80 -12.80
CA ASP A 71 -9.71 3.48 -12.17
C ASP A 71 -9.80 3.61 -10.66
N GLN A 72 -11.02 3.85 -10.19
CA GLN A 72 -11.32 4.06 -8.78
C GLN A 72 -11.18 2.77 -7.95
N CYS A 73 -11.39 1.61 -8.56
CA CYS A 73 -11.21 0.32 -7.90
C CYS A 73 -9.75 0.05 -7.59
N GLU A 74 -8.88 0.20 -8.58
CA GLU A 74 -7.46 -0.04 -8.38
C GLU A 74 -6.83 1.03 -7.50
N SER A 75 -7.34 2.27 -7.55
CA SER A 75 -6.98 3.28 -6.54
C SER A 75 -7.27 2.82 -5.12
N CYS A 76 -8.42 2.19 -4.86
CA CYS A 76 -8.77 1.70 -3.53
C CYS A 76 -7.82 0.60 -3.06
N ASN A 77 -7.45 -0.31 -3.95
CA ASN A 77 -6.47 -1.37 -3.66
C ASN A 77 -5.11 -0.76 -3.25
N TYR A 78 -4.65 0.28 -3.96
CA TYR A 78 -3.38 0.93 -3.63
C TYR A 78 -3.45 1.79 -2.35
N LEU A 79 -4.59 2.42 -2.03
CA LEU A 79 -4.76 3.09 -0.74
C LEU A 79 -4.71 2.10 0.43
N GLU A 80 -5.29 0.90 0.27
CA GLU A 80 -5.20 -0.17 1.26
C GLU A 80 -3.75 -0.63 1.44
N LEU A 81 -3.03 -0.88 0.34
CA LEU A 81 -1.62 -1.26 0.40
C LEU A 81 -0.74 -0.20 1.07
N ALA A 82 -0.92 1.08 0.72
CA ALA A 82 -0.21 2.17 1.38
C ALA A 82 -0.49 2.19 2.90
N GLY A 83 -1.76 1.99 3.30
CA GLY A 83 -2.17 1.87 4.70
C GLY A 83 -1.52 0.68 5.42
N ILE A 84 -1.47 -0.50 4.79
CA ILE A 84 -0.78 -1.69 5.30
C ILE A 84 0.71 -1.43 5.52
N TYR A 85 1.35 -0.64 4.65
CA TYR A 85 2.75 -0.24 4.78
C TYR A 85 2.99 0.92 5.76
N GLY A 86 1.94 1.44 6.40
CA GLY A 86 2.04 2.43 7.48
C GLY A 86 1.50 3.82 7.16
N ASP A 87 0.97 4.07 5.96
CA ASP A 87 0.37 5.35 5.61
C ASP A 87 -1.02 5.53 6.25
N SER A 88 -1.03 6.19 7.40
CA SER A 88 -2.28 6.48 8.11
C SER A 88 -3.23 7.41 7.34
N GLU A 89 -2.72 8.25 6.44
CA GLU A 89 -3.56 9.11 5.61
C GLU A 89 -4.24 8.29 4.50
N ALA A 90 -3.49 7.42 3.82
CA ALA A 90 -4.02 6.50 2.83
C ALA A 90 -5.12 5.61 3.42
N GLN A 91 -4.87 5.03 4.60
CA GLN A 91 -5.83 4.20 5.32
C GLN A 91 -7.14 4.96 5.61
N LYS A 92 -7.05 6.22 6.06
CA LYS A 92 -8.24 7.07 6.29
C LYS A 92 -9.02 7.31 5.00
N LYS A 93 -8.33 7.53 3.87
CA LYS A 93 -8.99 7.69 2.57
C LYS A 93 -9.67 6.39 2.14
N PHE A 94 -8.99 5.25 2.29
CA PHE A 94 -9.56 3.93 2.00
C PHE A 94 -10.83 3.68 2.83
N GLU A 95 -10.78 3.87 4.15
CA GLU A 95 -11.94 3.67 5.02
C GLU A 95 -13.12 4.60 4.69
N LYS A 96 -12.83 5.83 4.27
CA LYS A 96 -13.84 6.83 3.99
C LYS A 96 -14.49 6.66 2.61
N HIS A 97 -13.71 6.28 1.60
CA HIS A 97 -14.13 6.33 0.21
C HIS A 97 -14.31 4.96 -0.44
N CYS A 98 -13.61 3.94 0.05
CA CYS A 98 -13.56 2.61 -0.54
C CYS A 98 -14.34 1.57 0.28
N LEU A 99 -14.34 1.69 1.61
CA LEU A 99 -15.07 0.77 2.46
C LEU A 99 -16.54 1.13 2.58
N LYS A 100 -17.36 0.12 2.32
CA LYS A 100 -18.78 0.13 2.65
C LYS A 100 -18.98 -0.52 4.03
N ARG A 101 -19.20 0.28 5.07
CA ARG A 101 -19.56 -0.23 6.41
C ARG A 101 -21.09 -0.31 6.55
N ASP A 102 -21.68 -1.42 6.12
CA ASP A 102 -23.11 -1.67 6.27
C ASP A 102 -23.39 -2.84 7.21
N THR A 103 -24.36 -2.67 8.10
CA THR A 103 -25.00 -3.74 8.88
C THR A 103 -26.26 -4.31 8.19
N ILE A 104 -26.24 -4.41 6.85
CA ILE A 104 -27.29 -4.98 5.96
C ILE A 104 -28.28 -3.93 5.38
N TYR A 105 -28.58 -4.12 4.09
CA TYR A 105 -29.54 -3.50 3.14
C TYR A 105 -29.14 -2.22 2.35
N TYR A 106 -29.02 -2.43 1.02
CA TYR A 106 -28.43 -1.55 0.01
C TYR A 106 -29.45 -0.60 -0.64
N SER A 107 -29.12 0.69 -0.79
CA SER A 107 -29.82 1.63 -1.68
C SER A 107 -28.98 2.83 -2.14
N ASN A 108 -27.64 2.76 -2.15
CA ASN A 108 -26.83 3.86 -2.68
C ASN A 108 -25.83 3.35 -3.72
N LYS A 109 -25.81 3.99 -4.90
CA LYS A 109 -25.05 3.56 -6.08
C LYS A 109 -23.73 4.33 -6.28
N ASN A 110 -23.35 5.20 -5.35
CA ASN A 110 -22.18 6.07 -5.47
C ASN A 110 -20.94 5.50 -4.75
N PHE A 111 -20.59 4.23 -5.02
CA PHE A 111 -19.36 3.63 -4.49
C PHE A 111 -18.25 3.66 -5.54
N TYR A 112 -17.04 4.01 -5.11
CA TYR A 112 -15.82 4.02 -5.93
C TYR A 112 -15.42 2.59 -6.36
N CYS A 113 -15.75 1.57 -5.57
CA CYS A 113 -15.63 0.15 -5.92
C CYS A 113 -16.47 -0.71 -4.96
N GLN A 114 -17.02 -1.85 -5.41
CA GLN A 114 -17.51 -2.90 -4.51
C GLN A 114 -16.35 -3.85 -4.24
N THR A 115 -15.45 -3.49 -3.32
CA THR A 115 -14.45 -4.46 -2.86
C THR A 115 -15.15 -5.42 -1.90
N GLU A 116 -15.29 -6.69 -2.29
CA GLU A 116 -15.62 -7.72 -1.31
C GLU A 116 -14.42 -7.81 -0.36
N GLN A 117 -14.59 -7.42 0.90
CA GLN A 117 -13.60 -7.70 1.93
C GLN A 117 -13.40 -9.21 1.98
N LYS A 118 -12.27 -9.70 1.44
CA LYS A 118 -11.71 -10.94 1.96
C LYS A 118 -11.33 -10.62 3.39
N SER A 119 -12.14 -11.11 4.31
CA SER A 119 -11.98 -10.94 5.75
C SER A 119 -10.51 -11.06 6.13
N VAL A 120 -9.89 -9.92 6.44
CA VAL A 120 -8.62 -9.89 7.13
C VAL A 120 -8.91 -10.51 8.48
N MET A 121 -8.58 -11.80 8.57
CA MET A 121 -8.66 -12.58 9.80
C MET A 121 -7.61 -11.99 10.74
N ILE A 122 -7.99 -10.95 11.49
CA ILE A 122 -7.29 -10.56 12.69
C ILE A 122 -7.49 -11.72 13.66
N ILE A 123 -6.52 -12.66 13.68
CA ILE A 123 -6.46 -13.69 14.70
C ILE A 123 -6.03 -13.00 16.00
N SER A 124 -6.93 -12.23 16.61
CA SER A 124 -6.94 -12.07 18.06
C SER A 124 -7.78 -13.23 18.59
N GLY A 125 -7.12 -14.14 19.29
CA GLY A 125 -7.59 -15.50 19.54
C GLY A 125 -9.01 -15.63 20.06
N SER A 126 -9.76 -16.55 19.48
CA SER A 126 -10.58 -17.57 20.15
C SER A 126 -11.29 -18.35 19.04
N GLY A 127 -11.16 -19.68 19.12
CA GLY A 127 -11.36 -20.57 17.98
C GLY A 127 -12.76 -20.55 17.37
N PHE A 128 -12.83 -20.89 16.09
CA PHE A 128 -14.05 -21.38 15.49
C PHE A 128 -13.79 -22.61 14.64
N THR A 129 -14.67 -23.57 14.87
CA THR A 129 -14.83 -24.89 14.29
C THR A 129 -15.01 -24.81 12.78
N LYS A 130 -14.32 -25.73 12.07
CA LYS A 130 -14.67 -26.16 10.72
C LYS A 130 -16.11 -26.67 10.71
N GLU A 131 -16.86 -26.35 9.66
CA GLU A 131 -17.76 -27.28 8.96
C GLU A 131 -18.54 -26.58 7.83
N PRO A 132 -18.98 -27.30 6.79
CA PRO A 132 -18.44 -28.50 6.15
C PRO A 132 -17.75 -28.20 4.80
#